data_AF-A0A358SL85-F1
#
_entry.id   AF-A0A358SL85-F1
#
_cell.length_a   1.000
_cell.length_b   1.000
_cell.length_c   1.000
_cell.angle_alpha   90.00
_cell.angle_beta   90.00
_cell.angle_gamma   90.00
#
_symmetry.space_group_name_H-M   'P 1'
#
loop_
_entity.id
_entity.type
_entity.pdbx_description
1 polymer ?
#
loop_
_entity_poly.entity_id
_entity_poly.type
_entity_poly.pdbx_seq_one_letter_code
_entity_poly.pdbx_strand_id
1 'polypeptide(L)'
;IAAAALAARPAWVVAKGGITAHDVALHGLGIRRAEVAGQLFPGMISVLHPVDAAPAAIGLPYVVFAGNVGDDQALAQVVAILHGSQDS
;
A
#
# COMPACT_ATOMS: atom_id res chain seq x y z
N ILE A 1 2.41 -12.92 9.42
CA ILE A 1 2.95 -11.54 9.45
C ILE A 1 1.84 -10.50 9.23
N ALA A 2 1.07 -10.59 8.14
CA ALA A 2 0.00 -9.62 7.84
C ALA A 2 -1.14 -9.56 8.90
N ALA A 3 -1.57 -10.70 9.45
CA ALA A 3 -2.59 -10.69 10.52
C ALA A 3 -2.12 -9.96 11.79
N ALA A 4 -0.85 -10.12 12.17
CA ALA A 4 -0.27 -9.38 13.30
C ALA A 4 -0.11 -7.89 12.98
N ALA A 5 0.21 -7.54 11.73
CA ALA A 5 0.26 -6.15 11.29
C ALA A 5 -1.13 -5.48 11.34
N LEU A 6 -2.20 -6.17 10.89
CA LEU A 6 -3.56 -5.65 10.97
C LEU A 6 -4.04 -5.43 12.40
N ALA A 7 -3.61 -6.27 13.36
CA ALA A 7 -3.93 -6.09 14.77
C ALA A 7 -3.40 -4.76 15.35
N ALA A 8 -2.30 -4.23 14.79
CA ALA A 8 -1.75 -2.92 15.16
C ALA A 8 -2.54 -1.73 14.59
N ARG A 9 -3.57 -1.97 13.77
CA ARG A 9 -4.40 -0.95 13.10
C ARG A 9 -3.54 0.12 12.39
N PRO A 10 -2.74 -0.30 11.40
CA PRO A 10 -1.87 0.62 10.69
C PRO A 10 -2.70 1.66 9.95
N ALA A 11 -2.16 2.87 9.78
CA ALA A 11 -2.79 3.91 8.97
C ALA A 11 -2.76 3.57 7.46
N TRP A 12 -1.75 2.79 7.04
CA TRP A 12 -1.52 2.37 5.65
C TRP A 12 -0.55 1.18 5.62
N VAL A 13 -0.51 0.46 4.50
CA VAL A 13 0.45 -0.62 4.25
C VAL A 13 1.16 -0.35 2.93
N VAL A 14 2.49 -0.42 2.91
CA VAL A 14 3.30 -0.34 1.69
C VAL A 14 3.97 -1.68 1.43
N ALA A 15 3.88 -2.19 0.20
CA ALA A 15 4.61 -3.37 -0.22
C ALA A 15 5.40 -3.09 -1.51
N LYS A 16 6.66 -3.55 -1.55
CA LYS A 16 7.56 -3.37 -2.69
C LYS A 16 7.86 -4.69 -3.39
N GLY A 17 7.84 -4.64 -4.72
CA GLY A 17 8.09 -5.78 -5.59
C GLY A 17 6.78 -6.48 -5.98
N GLY A 18 6.65 -6.85 -7.25
CA GLY A 18 5.38 -7.35 -7.81
C GLY A 18 4.83 -8.57 -7.09
N ILE A 19 5.67 -9.61 -6.89
CA ILE A 19 5.27 -10.85 -6.20
C ILE A 19 4.93 -10.57 -4.73
N THR A 20 5.82 -9.88 -4.01
CA THR A 20 5.60 -9.54 -2.60
C THR A 20 4.33 -8.73 -2.39
N ALA A 21 4.10 -7.71 -3.21
CA ALA A 21 2.89 -6.88 -3.12
C ALA A 21 1.63 -7.67 -3.50
N HIS A 22 1.73 -8.61 -4.43
CA HIS A 22 0.61 -9.51 -4.74
C HIS A 22 0.29 -10.45 -3.58
N ASP A 23 1.30 -11.09 -2.99
CA ASP A 23 1.13 -12.01 -1.85
C ASP A 23 0.59 -11.31 -0.60
N VAL A 24 1.08 -10.09 -0.32
CA VAL A 24 0.54 -9.27 0.78
C VAL A 24 -0.93 -8.92 0.52
N ALA A 25 -1.29 -8.58 -0.72
CA ALA A 25 -2.68 -8.26 -1.06
C ALA A 25 -3.60 -9.48 -0.90
N LEU A 26 -3.28 -10.59 -1.57
CA LEU A 26 -4.14 -11.79 -1.60
C LEU A 26 -4.12 -12.54 -0.28
N HIS A 27 -2.94 -12.95 0.18
CA HIS A 27 -2.78 -13.86 1.31
C HIS A 27 -2.69 -13.11 2.64
N GLY A 28 -2.12 -11.91 2.63
CA GLY A 28 -1.93 -11.12 3.83
C GLY A 28 -3.17 -10.34 4.27
N LEU A 29 -3.76 -9.60 3.33
CA LEU A 29 -4.88 -8.68 3.56
C LEU A 29 -6.22 -9.25 3.09
N GLY A 30 -6.20 -10.37 2.34
CA GLY A 30 -7.41 -11.02 1.83
C GLY A 30 -8.10 -10.23 0.72
N ILE A 31 -7.43 -9.29 0.07
CA ILE A 31 -8.00 -8.39 -0.94
C ILE A 31 -8.42 -9.21 -2.16
N ARG A 32 -9.71 -9.17 -2.46
CA ARG A 32 -10.32 -9.71 -3.68
C ARG A 32 -10.70 -8.60 -4.65
N ARG A 33 -11.08 -7.43 -4.14
CA ARG A 33 -11.42 -6.24 -4.94
C ARG A 33 -10.99 -4.98 -4.21
N ALA A 34 -10.42 -4.05 -4.96
CA ALA A 34 -10.03 -2.74 -4.48
C ALA A 34 -10.31 -1.67 -5.55
N GLU A 35 -10.54 -0.46 -5.09
CA GLU A 35 -10.61 0.73 -5.95
C GLU A 35 -9.22 1.36 -6.04
N VAL A 36 -8.89 1.93 -7.20
CA VAL A 36 -7.67 2.70 -7.37
C VAL A 36 -7.96 4.12 -6.87
N ALA A 37 -7.43 4.46 -5.70
CA ALA A 37 -7.59 5.78 -5.09
C ALA A 37 -6.74 6.85 -5.78
N GLY A 38 -5.66 6.42 -6.44
CA GLY A 38 -4.74 7.30 -7.17
C GLY A 38 -3.39 6.65 -7.36
N GLN A 39 -2.41 7.47 -7.71
CA GLN A 39 -1.02 7.05 -7.87
C GLN A 39 -0.08 8.01 -7.16
N LEU A 40 0.92 7.47 -6.47
CA LEU A 40 2.12 8.21 -6.10
C LEU A 40 3.12 8.01 -7.23
N PHE A 41 3.80 9.06 -7.69
CA PHE A 41 4.70 8.99 -8.84
C PHE A 41 4.02 8.31 -10.07
N PRO A 42 3.27 9.06 -10.88
CA PRO A 42 2.40 8.50 -11.92
C PRO A 42 3.05 7.38 -12.74
N GLY A 43 2.36 6.25 -12.87
CA GLY A 43 2.85 5.04 -13.54
C GLY A 43 3.79 4.15 -12.70
N MET A 44 4.17 4.55 -11.48
CA MET A 44 5.13 3.80 -10.65
C MET A 44 4.50 3.18 -9.40
N ILE A 45 3.63 3.92 -8.70
CA ILE A 45 3.07 3.46 -7.43
C ILE A 45 1.57 3.68 -7.41
N SER A 46 0.82 2.61 -7.15
CA SER A 46 -0.65 2.68 -7.06
C SER A 46 -1.09 2.68 -5.61
N VAL A 47 -2.09 3.50 -5.28
CA VAL A 47 -2.77 3.49 -4.00
C VAL A 47 -4.12 2.81 -4.19
N LEU A 48 -4.34 1.73 -3.45
CA LEU A 48 -5.55 0.92 -3.50
C LEU A 48 -6.35 1.07 -2.21
N HIS A 49 -7.67 1.15 -2.35
CA HIS A 49 -8.61 1.06 -1.25
C HIS A 49 -9.41 -0.24 -1.35
N PRO A 50 -9.13 -1.24 -0.49
CA PRO A 50 -9.85 -2.50 -0.52
C PRO A 50 -11.34 -2.31 -0.20
N VAL A 51 -12.18 -2.82 -1.10
CA VAL A 51 -13.65 -2.84 -0.96
C VAL A 51 -14.20 -4.26 -0.78
N ASP A 52 -13.35 -5.26 -1.00
CA ASP A 52 -13.60 -6.66 -0.65
C ASP A 52 -12.28 -7.29 -0.17
N ALA A 53 -12.14 -7.53 1.14
CA ALA A 53 -10.92 -7.95 1.82
C ALA A 53 -11.21 -8.62 3.18
N ALA A 54 -10.17 -8.91 3.97
CA ALA A 54 -10.36 -9.18 5.39
C ALA A 54 -11.02 -7.97 6.09
N PRO A 55 -11.89 -8.15 7.11
CA PRO A 55 -12.63 -7.03 7.71
C PRO A 55 -11.75 -5.88 8.21
N ALA A 56 -10.59 -6.19 8.80
CA ALA A 56 -9.65 -5.20 9.29
C ALA A 56 -8.85 -4.47 8.19
N ALA A 57 -8.94 -4.94 6.93
CA ALA A 57 -8.25 -4.37 5.78
C ALA A 57 -9.19 -3.57 4.85
N ILE A 58 -10.52 -3.64 5.05
CA ILE A 58 -11.47 -2.83 4.27
C ILE A 58 -11.18 -1.34 4.52
N GLY A 59 -11.01 -0.58 3.43
CA GLY A 59 -10.69 0.85 3.47
C GLY A 59 -9.26 1.19 3.88
N LEU A 60 -8.42 0.20 4.24
CA LEU A 60 -7.02 0.43 4.58
C LEU A 60 -6.22 0.80 3.33
N PRO A 61 -5.58 1.99 3.26
CA PRO A 61 -4.74 2.35 2.12
C PRO A 61 -3.62 1.34 1.92
N TYR A 62 -3.60 0.72 0.74
CA TYR A 62 -2.59 -0.24 0.33
C TYR A 62 -1.79 0.30 -0.85
N VAL A 63 -0.50 0.56 -0.61
CA VAL A 63 0.41 1.17 -1.57
C VAL A 63 1.28 0.10 -2.21
N VAL A 64 1.12 -0.06 -3.51
CA VAL A 64 1.86 -1.04 -4.31
C VAL A 64 3.02 -0.33 -5.00
N PHE A 65 4.23 -0.64 -4.54
CA PHE A 65 5.47 -0.14 -5.12
C PHE A 65 6.00 -1.19 -6.11
N ALA A 66 5.90 -0.92 -7.41
CA ALA A 66 6.39 -1.84 -8.43
C ALA A 66 7.90 -2.09 -8.31
N GLY A 67 8.37 -3.30 -8.61
CA GLY A 67 9.79 -3.65 -8.47
C GLY A 67 10.70 -2.84 -9.40
N ASN A 68 11.91 -2.50 -8.93
CA ASN A 68 12.94 -1.77 -9.70
C ASN A 68 12.52 -0.40 -10.26
N VAL A 69 11.62 0.30 -9.56
CA VAL A 69 11.16 1.64 -9.95
C VAL A 69 11.67 2.68 -8.96
N GLY A 70 12.03 3.87 -9.45
CA GLY A 70 12.54 4.99 -8.62
C GLY A 70 14.03 4.90 -8.25
N ASP A 71 14.52 5.93 -7.56
CA ASP A 71 15.86 6.00 -6.98
C ASP A 71 15.89 5.45 -5.54
N ASP A 72 17.07 5.48 -4.90
CA ASP A 72 17.25 5.03 -3.51
C ASP A 72 16.38 5.82 -2.50
N GLN A 73 15.82 6.97 -2.89
CA GLN A 73 15.00 7.83 -2.05
C GLN A 73 13.49 7.64 -2.25
N ALA A 74 13.06 6.92 -3.29
CA ALA A 74 11.64 6.84 -3.66
C ALA A 74 10.76 6.28 -2.53
N LEU A 75 11.23 5.27 -1.79
CA LEU A 75 10.48 4.74 -0.63
C LEU A 75 10.38 5.77 0.50
N ALA A 76 11.45 6.53 0.77
CA ALA A 76 11.44 7.58 1.78
C ALA A 76 10.46 8.71 1.42
N GLN A 77 10.40 9.09 0.14
CA GLN A 77 9.45 10.09 -0.35
C GLN A 77 8.00 9.62 -0.21
N VAL A 78 7.69 8.35 -0.52
CA VAL A 78 6.35 7.77 -0.28
C VAL A 78 5.96 7.90 1.19
N VAL A 79 6.84 7.49 2.09
CA VAL A 79 6.57 7.55 3.53
C VAL A 79 6.36 9.00 3.99
N ALA A 80 7.14 9.95 3.48
CA ALA A 80 6.95 11.37 3.77
C ALA A 80 5.59 11.90 3.29
N ILE A 81 5.15 11.53 2.08
CA ILE A 81 3.83 11.90 1.53
C ILE A 81 2.71 11.32 2.40
N LEU A 82 2.82 10.04 2.79
CA LEU A 82 1.82 9.36 3.61
C LEU A 82 1.76 9.90 5.05
N HIS A 83 2.84 10.52 5.55
CA HIS A 83 2.87 11.18 6.86
C HIS A 83 2.38 12.64 6.84
N GLY A 84 2.05 13.21 5.67
CA GLY A 84 1.55 14.57 5.56
C GLY A 84 2.63 15.66 5.68
N SER A 85 3.90 15.35 5.38
CA SER A 85 4.93 16.37 5.30
C SER A 85 4.71 17.23 4.04
N GLN A 86 4.14 18.42 4.27
CA GLN A 86 3.83 19.53 3.35
C GLN A 86 2.40 19.56 2.79
N ASP A 87 1.42 19.74 3.67
CA ASP A 87 0.38 20.74 3.38
C ASP A 87 1.02 22.14 3.58
N SER A 88 1.02 22.94 2.51
CA SER A 88 1.24 24.40 2.58
C SER A 88 -0.07 25.10 2.88
#